data_AF-A0A7I7SW54-F1
#
_entry.id   AF-A0A7I7SW54-F1
#
_cell.length_a   1.000
_cell.length_b   1.000
_cell.length_c   1.000
_cell.angle_alpha   90.00
_cell.angle_beta   90.00
_cell.angle_gamma   90.00
#
_symmetry.space_group_name_H-M   'P 1'
#
loop_
_entity.id
_entity.type
_entity.pdbx_description
1 polymer ?
#
loop_
_entity_poly.entity_id
_entity_poly.type
_entity_poly.pdbx_seq_one_letter_code
_entity_poly.pdbx_strand_id
1 'polypeptide(L)' 'MDLVQIAGVPWPRYKVVALALGLIVFVVVALVTMDPAPAVLLAAGTSTVIWLVFGLRRPRR' A
#
# COMPACT_ATOMS: atom_id res chain seq x y z
N MET A 1 14.69 -10.80 -3.77
CA MET A 1 13.53 -9.89 -3.75
C MET A 1 12.34 -10.71 -4.19
N ASP A 2 11.60 -11.24 -3.23
CA ASP A 2 10.70 -12.35 -3.50
C ASP A 2 9.50 -11.85 -4.31
N LEU A 3 9.27 -12.45 -5.46
CA LEU A 3 8.08 -12.20 -6.28
C LEU A 3 6.93 -13.02 -5.69
N VAL A 4 5.78 -12.39 -5.55
CA VAL A 4 4.54 -13.04 -5.11
C VAL A 4 3.68 -13.26 -6.34
N GLN A 5 3.29 -14.50 -6.60
CA GLN A 5 2.35 -14.81 -7.68
C GLN A 5 0.94 -14.41 -7.26
N ILE A 6 0.36 -13.44 -7.96
CA ILE A 6 -1.01 -12.96 -7.72
C ILE A 6 -1.76 -13.07 -9.04
N ALA A 7 -2.80 -13.91 -9.09
CA ALA A 7 -3.61 -14.14 -10.28
C ALA A 7 -2.78 -14.44 -11.55
N GLY A 8 -1.70 -15.21 -11.41
CA GLY A 8 -0.78 -15.55 -12.50
C GLY A 8 0.21 -14.45 -12.91
N VAL A 9 0.18 -13.29 -12.26
CA VAL A 9 1.12 -12.19 -12.49
C VAL A 9 2.17 -12.16 -11.38
N PRO A 10 3.47 -12.15 -11.69
CA PRO A 10 4.52 -11.97 -10.69
C PRO A 10 4.51 -10.52 -10.18
N TRP A 11 4.03 -10.34 -8.96
CA TRP A 11 4.03 -9.05 -8.28
C TRP A 11 5.25 -8.90 -7.39
N PRO A 12 5.90 -7.73 -7.39
CA PRO A 12 6.87 -7.40 -6.37
C PRO A 12 6.23 -7.34 -4.97
N ARG A 13 6.84 -8.01 -3.97
CA ARG A 13 6.32 -8.07 -2.59
C ARG A 13 6.02 -6.69 -1.97
N TYR A 14 6.79 -5.65 -2.33
CA TYR A 14 6.59 -4.29 -1.79
C TYR A 14 5.21 -3.70 -2.14
N LYS A 15 4.62 -4.09 -3.28
CA LYS A 15 3.27 -3.64 -3.65
C LYS A 15 2.22 -4.22 -2.70
N VAL A 16 2.37 -5.49 -2.32
CA VAL A 16 1.49 -6.15 -1.36
C VAL A 16 1.62 -5.52 0.02
N VAL A 17 2.85 -5.22 0.45
CA VAL A 17 3.11 -4.53 1.71
C VAL A 17 2.50 -3.13 1.72
N ALA A 18 2.61 -2.38 0.61
CA ALA A 18 1.99 -1.06 0.47
C ALA A 18 0.46 -1.12 0.66
N LEU A 19 -0.21 -2.09 0.02
CA LEU A 19 -1.66 -2.28 0.16
C LEU A 19 -2.06 -2.71 1.57
N ALA A 20 -1.30 -3.64 2.19
CA ALA A 20 -1.57 -4.09 3.55
C ALA A 20 -1.47 -2.94 4.56
N LEU A 21 -0.43 -2.11 4.45
CA LEU A 21 -0.26 -0.93 5.29
C LEU A 21 -1.35 0.11 5.05
N GLY A 22 -1.74 0.35 3.79
CA GLY A 22 -2.89 1.20 3.48
C GLY A 22 -4.18 0.72 4.13
N LEU A 23 -4.45 -0.59 4.10
CA LEU A 23 -5.64 -1.18 4.71
C LEU A 23 -5.60 -1.07 6.24
N ILE A 24 -4.43 -1.23 6.87
CA ILE A 24 -4.27 -0.97 8.31
C ILE A 24 -4.58 0.49 8.63
N VAL A 25 -4.04 1.44 7.87
CA VAL A 25 -4.33 2.87 8.06
C VAL A 25 -5.82 3.16 7.86
N PHE A 26 -6.45 2.56 6.85
CA PHE A 26 -7.89 2.69 6.64
C PHE A 26 -8.68 2.28 7.88
N VAL A 27 -8.41 1.08 8.41
CA VAL A 27 -9.10 0.55 9.60
C VAL A 27 -8.87 1.43 10.81
N VAL A 28 -7.62 1.82 11.07
CA VAL A 28 -7.28 2.67 12.22
C VAL A 28 -7.98 4.03 12.12
N VAL A 29 -7.90 4.69 10.97
CA VAL A 29 -8.52 6.01 10.79
C VAL A 29 -10.03 5.90 10.87
N ALA A 30 -10.65 4.94 10.17
CA ALA A 30 -12.09 4.74 10.20
C ALA A 30 -12.62 4.48 11.62
N LEU A 31 -11.90 3.69 12.43
CA LEU A 31 -12.30 3.41 13.82
C LEU A 31 -12.13 4.62 14.74
N VAL A 32 -11.10 5.44 14.52
CA VAL A 32 -10.82 6.62 15.35
C VAL A 32 -11.73 7.79 14.99
N THR A 33 -11.99 8.01 13.70
CA THR A 33 -12.78 9.16 13.23
C THR A 33 -14.26 8.85 13.07
N MET A 34 -14.63 7.57 12.90
CA MET A 34 -15.97 7.15 12.50
C MET A 34 -16.46 7.85 11.21
N ASP A 35 -15.52 8.26 10.35
CA ASP A 35 -15.78 9.00 9.11
C ASP A 35 -15.04 8.36 7.93
N PRO A 36 -15.74 7.93 6.86
CA PRO A 36 -15.12 7.33 5.69
C PRO A 36 -14.23 8.29 4.88
N ALA A 37 -14.50 9.59 4.89
CA ALA A 37 -13.79 10.55 4.04
C ALA A 37 -12.27 10.62 4.33
N PRO A 38 -11.81 10.90 5.57
CA PRO A 38 -10.38 10.92 5.89
C PRO A 38 -9.78 9.51 5.84
N ALA A 39 -10.55 8.46 6.13
CA ALA A 39 -10.06 7.09 6.15
C ALA A 39 -9.58 6.62 4.76
N VAL A 40 -10.39 6.84 3.72
CA VAL A 40 -10.01 6.43 2.35
C VAL A 40 -8.81 7.25 1.86
N LEU A 41 -8.79 8.56 2.10
CA LEU A 41 -7.73 9.45 1.63
C LEU A 41 -6.37 9.12 2.28
N LEU A 42 -6.34 8.92 3.60
CA LEU A 42 -5.11 8.58 4.31
C LEU A 42 -4.60 7.18 3.95
N ALA A 43 -5.49 6.21 3.77
CA ALA A 43 -5.13 4.87 3.31
C ALA A 43 -4.54 4.86 1.89
N ALA A 44 -5.18 5.57 0.96
CA ALA A 44 -4.71 5.71 -0.42
C ALA A 44 -3.38 6.48 -0.50
N GLY A 45 -3.26 7.57 0.27
CA GLY A 45 -2.02 8.34 0.39
C GLY A 45 -0.87 7.50 0.93
N THR A 46 -1.10 6.76 2.02
CA THR A 46 -0.08 5.88 2.62
C THR A 46 0.38 4.79 1.66
N SER A 47 -0.57 4.12 0.99
CA SER A 47 -0.26 3.09 -0.02
C SER A 47 0.59 3.66 -1.15
N THR A 48 0.23 4.85 -1.64
CA THR A 48 0.95 5.55 -2.72
C THR A 48 2.37 5.90 -2.31
N VAL A 49 2.56 6.48 -1.12
CA VAL A 49 3.88 6.86 -0.60
C VAL A 49 4.78 5.63 -0.47
N ILE A 50 4.29 4.54 0.13
CA ILE A 50 5.07 3.32 0.29
C ILE A 50 5.44 2.74 -1.08
N TRP A 51 4.45 2.63 -1.98
CA TRP A 51 4.68 2.13 -3.34
C TRP A 51 5.74 2.95 -4.08
N LEU A 52 5.68 4.29 -4.01
CA LEU A 52 6.63 5.18 -4.65
C LEU A 52 8.02 5.08 -4.02
N VAL A 53 8.15 5.08 -2.69
CA VAL A 53 9.45 4.98 -2.00
C VAL A 53 10.18 3.71 -2.41
N PHE A 54 9.49 2.57 -2.47
CA PHE A 54 10.08 1.30 -2.90
C PHE A 54 10.26 1.22 -4.42
N GLY A 55 9.36 1.82 -5.21
CA GLY A 55 9.44 1.87 -6.66
C GLY A 55 10.59 2.74 -7.17
N LEU A 56 10.83 3.90 -6.55
CA LEU A 56 11.93 4.82 -6.87
C LEU A 56 13.29 4.28 -6.46
N ARG A 57 13.35 3.48 -5.39
CA ARG A 57 14.58 2.76 -4.98
C ARG A 57 14.97 1.63 -5.93
N ARG A 58 14.14 1.28 -6.92
CA ARG A 58 14.46 0.27 -7.93
C ARG A 58 15.40 0.88 -8.98
N PRO A 59 16.69 0.50 -9.03
CA PRO A 59 17.55 0.89 -10.15
C PRO A 59 16.99 0.23 -11.40
N ARG A 60 16.72 1.01 -12.45
CA ARG A 60 16.50 0.48 -13.79
C ARG A 60 17.87 0.00 -14.30
N ARG A 61 18.20 -1.27 -14.06
CA ARG A 61 19.27 -1.97 -14.79
C ARG A 61 18.63 -2.81 -15.87
#